data_AF-A0A957NVS6-F1
#
_entry.id   AF-A0A957NVS6-F1
#
_cell.length_a   1.000
_cell.length_b   1.000
_cell.length_c   1.000
_cell.angle_alpha   90.00
_cell.angle_beta   90.00
_cell.angle_gamma   90.00
#
_symmetry.space_group_name_H-M   'P 1'
#
loop_
_entity.id
_entity.type
_entity.pdbx_description
1 polymer ?
#
loop_
_entity_poly.entity_id
_entity_poly.type
_entity_poly.pdbx_seq_one_letter_code
_entity_poly.pdbx_strand_id
1 'polypeptide(L)' 'MNKSATSSNRQRLLLLALILVAFALRVYRLDAQSLWYDEGVTAEIAQRTLGNLTSWTARDIQPPLYYYFVWAWGRLAG' A
#
# COMPACT_ATOMS: atom_id res chain seq x y z
N MET A 1 -33.80 -6.04 -28.60
CA MET A 1 -33.50 -4.87 -27.74
C MET A 1 -32.65 -5.34 -26.56
N ASN A 2 -31.34 -5.05 -26.59
CA ASN A 2 -30.30 -5.73 -25.81
C ASN A 2 -30.30 -5.31 -24.32
N LYS A 3 -30.90 -6.13 -23.44
CA LYS A 3 -30.84 -5.93 -21.98
C LYS A 3 -29.50 -6.36 -21.35
N SER A 4 -28.60 -6.98 -22.12
CA SER A 4 -27.38 -7.62 -21.61
C SER A 4 -26.26 -6.63 -21.24
N ALA A 5 -26.17 -5.49 -21.92
CA ALA A 5 -25.06 -4.54 -21.73
C ALA A 5 -25.17 -3.69 -20.45
N THR A 6 -26.40 -3.36 -20.02
CA THR A 6 -26.65 -2.49 -18.86
C THR A 6 -26.42 -3.19 -17.52
N SER A 7 -26.71 -4.50 -17.43
CA SER A 7 -26.46 -5.30 -16.22
C SER A 7 -24.97 -5.34 -15.86
N SER A 8 -24.10 -5.58 -16.86
CA SER A 8 -22.65 -5.61 -16.67
C SER A 8 -22.11 -4.26 -16.18
N ASN A 9 -22.58 -3.14 -16.74
CA ASN A 9 -22.15 -1.81 -16.32
C ASN A 9 -22.59 -1.50 -14.89
N ARG A 10 -23.84 -1.85 -14.52
CA ARG A 10 -24.34 -1.68 -13.15
C ARG A 10 -23.54 -2.51 -12.15
N GLN A 11 -23.21 -3.76 -12.49
CA GLN A 11 -22.36 -4.62 -11.66
C GLN A 11 -20.96 -4.02 -11.47
N ARG A 12 -20.32 -3.52 -12.54
CA ARG A 12 -19.01 -2.85 -12.44
C ARG A 12 -19.07 -1.61 -11.55
N LEU A 13 -20.12 -0.79 -11.67
CA LEU A 13 -20.30 0.39 -10.82
C LEU A 13 -20.50 0.01 -9.35
N LEU A 14 -21.28 -1.05 -9.07
CA LEU A 14 -21.45 -1.55 -7.71
C LEU A 14 -20.15 -2.11 -7.13
N LEU A 15 -19.37 -2.85 -7.93
CA LEU A 15 -18.05 -3.35 -7.53
C LEU A 15 -17.08 -2.19 -7.28
N LEU A 16 -17.06 -1.17 -8.14
CA LEU A 16 -16.23 0.01 -7.96
C LEU A 16 -16.62 0.75 -6.68
N ALA A 17 -17.92 0.97 -6.44
CA ALA A 17 -18.40 1.59 -5.21
C ALA A 17 -17.99 0.79 -3.98
N LEU A 18 -18.11 -0.55 -4.02
CA LEU A 18 -17.68 -1.42 -2.94
C LEU A 18 -16.17 -1.31 -2.67
N ILE A 19 -15.34 -1.32 -3.72
CA ILE A 19 -13.89 -1.15 -3.59
C ILE A 19 -13.55 0.21 -2.98
N LEU A 20 -14.20 1.28 -3.44
CA LEU A 20 -13.97 2.63 -2.91
C LEU A 20 -14.39 2.76 -1.44
N VAL A 21 -15.52 2.18 -1.05
CA VAL A 21 -15.94 2.15 0.36
C VAL A 21 -14.97 1.32 1.20
N ALA A 22 -14.56 0.15 0.73
CA ALA A 22 -13.59 -0.70 1.43
C ALA A 22 -12.23 0.01 1.59
N PHE A 23 -11.78 0.72 0.56
CA PHE A 23 -10.58 1.54 0.61
C PHE A 23 -10.73 2.69 1.62
N ALA A 24 -11.83 3.45 1.56
CA ALA A 24 -12.10 4.55 2.49
C ALA A 24 -12.09 4.06 3.95
N LEU A 25 -12.73 2.92 4.23
CA LEU A 25 -12.73 2.32 5.57
C LEU A 25 -11.33 1.83 6.01
N ARG A 26 -10.49 1.35 5.08
CA ARG A 26 -9.12 0.90 5.36
C ARG A 26 -8.21 2.07 5.74
N VAL A 27 -8.35 3.21 5.08
CA VAL A 27 -7.51 4.40 5.32
C VAL A 27 -8.11 5.36 6.35
N TYR A 28 -9.38 5.20 6.71
CA TYR A 28 -10.01 5.99 7.75
C TYR A 28 -9.30 5.79 9.08
N ARG A 29 -8.71 6.88 9.60
CA ARG A 29 -7.93 6.88 10.85
C ARG A 29 -6.71 5.95 10.83
N LEU A 30 -6.05 5.82 9.67
CA LEU A 30 -4.85 5.00 9.51
C LEU A 30 -3.72 5.37 10.49
N ASP A 31 -3.66 6.64 10.91
CA ASP A 31 -2.66 7.21 11.82
C ASP A 31 -3.08 7.19 13.30
N ALA A 32 -4.25 6.63 13.64
CA ALA A 32 -4.77 6.68 15.00
C ALA A 32 -4.06 5.73 15.98
N GLN A 33 -3.33 4.73 15.49
CA GLN A 33 -2.52 3.84 16.31
C GLN A 33 -1.04 4.12 16.06
N SER A 34 -0.22 3.97 17.10
CA SER A 34 1.23 3.97 16.94
C SER A 34 1.69 2.76 16.13
N LEU A 35 2.80 2.91 15.44
CA LEU A 35 3.42 1.83 14.67
C LEU A 35 3.77 0.65 15.57
N TRP A 36 3.54 -0.55 15.03
CA TRP A 36 4.08 -1.78 15.60
C TRP A 36 5.60 -1.81 15.39
N TYR A 37 6.27 -2.72 16.08
CA TYR A 37 7.74 -2.77 16.06
C TYR A 37 8.31 -2.96 14.65
N ASP A 38 7.76 -3.92 13.90
CA ASP A 38 8.15 -4.22 12.51
C ASP A 38 7.77 -3.10 11.53
N GLU A 39 6.63 -2.44 11.74
CA GLU A 39 6.23 -1.25 10.98
C GLU A 39 7.20 -0.09 11.23
N GLY A 40 7.59 0.14 12.48
CA GLY A 40 8.57 1.16 12.86
C GLY A 40 9.94 0.91 12.26
N VAL A 41 10.43 -0.33 12.31
CA VAL A 41 11.68 -0.74 11.65
C VAL A 41 11.58 -0.50 10.14
N THR A 42 10.47 -0.90 9.52
CA THR A 42 10.26 -0.68 8.08
C THR A 42 10.25 0.81 7.73
N ALA A 43 9.57 1.64 8.52
CA ALA A 43 9.50 3.08 8.32
C ALA A 43 10.90 3.72 8.45
N GLU A 44 11.70 3.31 9.44
CA GLU A 44 13.08 3.78 9.63
C GLU A 44 13.97 3.42 8.44
N ILE A 45 13.91 2.17 7.97
CA ILE A 45 14.69 1.71 6.82
C ILE A 45 14.27 2.43 5.54
N ALA A 46 12.96 2.64 5.32
CA ALA A 46 12.42 3.29 4.13
C ALA A 46 12.81 4.77 4.01
N GLN A 47 13.18 5.42 5.11
CA GLN A 47 13.69 6.80 5.12
C GLN A 47 15.16 6.92 4.68
N ARG A 48 15.91 5.80 4.62
CA ARG A 48 17.31 5.80 4.20
C ARG A 48 17.46 6.06 2.69
N THR A 49 18.68 6.37 2.26
CA THR A 49 19.02 6.38 0.83
C THR A 49 18.88 4.97 0.26
N LEU A 50 18.57 4.85 -1.04
CA LEU A 50 18.47 3.53 -1.68
C LEU A 50 19.73 2.70 -1.44
N GLY A 51 20.91 3.27 -1.61
CA GLY A 51 22.18 2.57 -1.36
C GLY A 51 22.32 2.07 0.08
N ASN A 52 21.96 2.89 1.08
CA ASN A 52 22.03 2.49 2.49
C ASN A 52 21.02 1.39 2.81
N LEU A 53 19.78 1.50 2.33
CA LEU A 53 18.74 0.48 2.45
C LEU A 53 19.18 -0.84 1.79
N THR A 54 19.73 -0.79 0.57
CA THR A 54 20.27 -1.97 -0.12
C THR A 54 21.40 -2.61 0.68
N SER A 55 22.35 -1.82 1.18
CA SER A 55 23.48 -2.34 1.96
C SER A 55 23.04 -2.96 3.30
N TRP A 56 21.98 -2.42 3.90
CA TRP A 56 21.41 -2.90 5.15
C TRP A 56 20.71 -4.23 4.93
N THR A 57 19.78 -4.27 3.97
CA THR A 57 19.00 -5.48 3.62
C THR A 57 19.85 -6.61 3.03
N ALA A 58 21.00 -6.30 2.42
CA ALA A 58 21.97 -7.30 1.98
C ALA A 58 22.58 -8.12 3.15
N ARG A 59 22.47 -7.63 4.38
CA ARG A 59 22.94 -8.30 5.60
C ARG A 59 21.78 -8.78 6.49
N ASP A 60 20.54 -8.55 6.05
CA ASP A 60 19.33 -8.91 6.77
C ASP A 60 18.74 -10.21 6.20
N ILE A 61 17.75 -10.78 6.91
CA ILE A 61 17.01 -11.98 6.46
C ILE A 61 16.11 -11.61 5.27
N GLN A 62 15.60 -10.38 5.21
CA GLN A 62 14.64 -9.92 4.22
C GLN A 62 15.33 -9.25 3.01
N PRO A 63 15.16 -9.80 1.79
CA PRO A 63 15.67 -9.16 0.59
C PRO A 63 15.07 -7.77 0.34
N PRO A 64 15.78 -6.88 -0.37
CA PRO A 64 15.45 -5.44 -0.44
C PRO A 64 14.14 -5.11 -1.15
N LEU A 65 13.57 -6.03 -1.92
CA LEU A 65 12.44 -5.73 -2.82
C LEU A 65 11.26 -5.12 -2.06
N TYR A 66 10.92 -5.68 -0.90
CA TYR A 66 9.88 -5.14 -0.03
C TYR A 66 10.16 -3.67 0.36
N TYR A 67 11.37 -3.41 0.83
CA TYR A 67 11.78 -2.07 1.28
C TYR A 67 11.87 -1.07 0.12
N TYR A 68 12.22 -1.50 -1.11
CA TYR A 68 12.16 -0.64 -2.29
C TYR A 68 10.72 -0.21 -2.62
N PHE A 69 9.76 -1.13 -2.51
CA PHE A 69 8.36 -0.78 -2.72
C PHE A 69 7.86 0.22 -1.67
N VAL A 70 8.19 0.01 -0.39
CA VAL A 70 7.82 0.96 0.67
C VAL A 70 8.52 2.32 0.46
N TRP A 71 9.81 2.33 0.12
CA TRP A 71 10.58 3.54 -0.18
C TRP A 71 9.98 4.36 -1.33
N ALA A 72 9.51 3.69 -2.39
CA ALA A 72 8.87 4.33 -3.53
C ALA A 72 7.46 4.82 -3.17
N TRP A 73 6.68 3.99 -2.49
CA TRP A 73 5.33 4.33 -2.06
C TRP A 73 5.32 5.53 -1.11
N GLY A 74 6.21 5.55 -0.12
CA GLY A 74 6.37 6.67 0.81
C GLY A 74 6.72 7.99 0.14
N ARG A 75 7.36 7.97 -1.05
CA ARG A 75 7.61 9.19 -1.85
C ARG A 75 6.42 9.65 -2.68
N LEU A 76 5.51 8.74 -3.01
CA LEU A 76 4.34 9.04 -3.83
C LEU A 76 3.14 9.45 -2.99
N ALA A 77 3.00 8.86 -1.80
CA ALA A 77 1.84 9.01 -0.92
C ALA A 77 2.16 9.73 0.40
N GLY A 78 3.43 10.00 0.69
CA GLY A 78 3.91 10.72 1.87
C GLY A 78 4.24 12.18 1.58
#